data_AF-A0A7Z9LWE3-F1
#
_entry.id   AF-A0A7Z9LWE3-F1
#
_cell.length_a   1.000
_cell.length_b   1.000
_cell.length_c   1.000
_cell.angle_alpha   90.00
_cell.angle_beta   90.00
_cell.angle_gamma   90.00
#
_symmetry.space_group_name_H-M   'P 1'
#
loop_
_entity.id
_entity.type
_entity.pdbx_description
1 polymer ?
#
loop_
_entity_poly.entity_id
_entity_poly.type
_entity_poly.pdbx_seq_one_letter_code
_entity_poly.pdbx_strand_id
1 'polypeptide(L)'
;TMRYKITLHPYVGLPYTVRSFMIVIVAGLGNLPGVALSGMGLGVFEEFADYILGTEFRIGSVFLLLVLILVYRRFKLSRKREYLK
;
A
#
# COMPACT_ATOMS: atom_id res chain seq x y z
N THR A 1 15.72 17.77 -35.57
CA THR A 1 16.10 17.76 -34.12
C THR A 1 14.94 17.26 -33.28
N MET A 2 14.77 15.95 -33.19
CA MET A 2 13.65 15.32 -32.48
C MET A 2 14.02 15.15 -31.00
N ARG A 3 13.68 16.14 -30.18
CA ARG A 3 13.91 16.08 -28.74
C ARG A 3 12.78 15.23 -28.16
N TYR A 4 13.06 13.94 -27.96
CA TYR A 4 12.20 13.05 -27.17
C TYR A 4 12.09 13.66 -25.77
N LYS A 5 11.07 14.51 -25.56
CA LYS A 5 10.66 14.90 -24.22
C LYS A 5 10.07 13.64 -23.62
N ILE A 6 10.92 12.86 -22.97
CA ILE A 6 10.47 11.90 -21.98
C ILE A 6 9.75 12.77 -20.97
N THR A 7 8.42 12.79 -21.03
CA THR A 7 7.58 13.36 -19.99
C THR A 7 7.73 12.43 -18.80
N LEU A 8 8.90 12.47 -18.17
CA LEU A 8 9.14 11.94 -16.84
C LEU A 8 8.25 12.79 -15.95
N HIS A 9 7.03 12.33 -15.69
CA HIS A 9 6.25 12.88 -14.60
C HIS A 9 7.05 12.54 -13.33
N PRO A 10 7.70 13.50 -12.64
CA PRO A 10 8.58 13.19 -11.51
C PRO A 10 7.84 12.54 -10.33
N TYR A 11 6.50 12.49 -10.40
CA TYR A 11 5.61 11.89 -9.43
C TYR A 11 5.24 10.43 -9.71
N VAL A 12 5.71 9.83 -10.82
CA VAL A 12 5.39 8.41 -11.10
C VAL A 12 5.96 7.45 -10.04
N GLY A 13 7.03 7.82 -9.34
CA GLY A 13 7.66 6.97 -8.32
C GLY A 13 6.97 6.97 -6.95
N LEU A 14 6.15 7.98 -6.65
CA LEU A 14 5.43 8.08 -5.37
C LEU A 14 4.49 6.90 -5.11
N PRO A 15 3.56 6.52 -6.02
CA PRO A 15 2.64 5.42 -5.76
C PRO A 15 3.38 4.08 -5.57
N TYR A 16 4.46 3.84 -6.31
CA TYR A 16 5.24 2.60 -6.15
C TYR A 16 5.99 2.52 -4.83
N THR A 17 6.54 3.65 -4.35
CA THR A 17 7.22 3.72 -3.05
C THR A 17 6.23 3.43 -1.92
N VAL A 18 5.07 4.08 -1.98
CA VAL A 18 3.98 3.90 -1.00
C VAL A 18 3.51 2.44 -0.97
N ARG A 19 3.30 1.83 -2.15
CA ARG A 19 2.94 0.42 -2.29
C ARG A 19 3.98 -0.52 -1.67
N SER A 20 5.26 -0.26 -1.93
CA SER A 20 6.37 -1.07 -1.40
C SER A 20 6.45 -1.00 0.12
N PHE A 21 6.32 0.20 0.71
CA PHE A 21 6.24 0.37 2.16
C PHE A 21 5.03 -0.35 2.75
N MET A 22 3.88 -0.28 2.10
CA MET A 22 2.65 -0.93 2.55
C MET A 22 2.81 -2.45 2.65
N ILE A 23 3.38 -3.09 1.63
CA ILE A 23 3.64 -4.55 1.64
C ILE A 23 4.55 -4.92 2.82
N VAL A 24 5.62 -4.14 3.06
CA VAL A 24 6.56 -4.38 4.16
C VAL A 24 5.90 -4.18 5.53
N ILE A 25 5.02 -3.19 5.67
CA ILE A 25 4.28 -2.90 6.91
C ILE A 25 3.29 -4.02 7.23
N VAL A 26 2.61 -4.57 6.22
CA VAL A 26 1.63 -5.66 6.40
C VAL A 26 2.33 -6.98 6.72
N ALA A 27 3.42 -7.29 6.01
CA ALA A 27 4.18 -8.53 6.20
C ALA A 27 5.06 -8.54 7.45
N GLY A 28 5.64 -7.39 7.81
CA GLY A 28 6.70 -7.26 8.80
C GLY A 28 8.10 -7.39 8.22
N LEU A 29 9.07 -6.70 8.83
CA LEU A 29 10.48 -6.73 8.43
C LEU A 29 11.07 -8.13 8.68
N GLY A 30 11.72 -8.71 7.67
CA GLY A 30 12.39 -10.02 7.76
C GLY A 30 11.52 -11.24 7.41
N ASN A 31 10.24 -11.06 7.09
CA ASN A 31 9.35 -12.17 6.73
C ASN A 31 9.14 -12.26 5.20
N LEU A 32 10.05 -12.92 4.49
CA LEU A 32 9.99 -13.11 3.04
C LEU A 32 8.66 -13.75 2.54
N PRO A 33 8.18 -14.89 3.08
CA PRO A 33 6.91 -15.46 2.63
C PRO A 33 5.72 -14.55 2.98
N GLY A 34 5.77 -13.85 4.11
CA GLY A 34 4.78 -12.85 4.48
C GLY A 34 4.72 -11.68 3.48
N VAL A 35 5.87 -11.23 2.98
CA VAL A 35 5.99 -10.17 1.96
C VAL A 35 5.36 -10.60 0.64
N ALA A 36 5.65 -11.82 0.17
CA ALA A 36 5.07 -12.35 -1.06
C ALA A 36 3.54 -12.46 -0.99
N LEU A 37 3.02 -13.03 0.11
CA LEU A 37 1.57 -13.14 0.35
C LEU A 37 0.90 -11.78 0.50
N SER A 38 1.54 -10.84 1.18
CA SER A 38 1.03 -9.48 1.35
C SER A 38 1.02 -8.70 0.03
N GLY A 39 2.04 -8.88 -0.81
CA GLY A 39 2.11 -8.27 -2.13
C GLY A 39 1.01 -8.79 -3.06
N MET A 40 0.78 -10.11 -3.08
CA MET A 40 -0.32 -10.71 -3.84
C MET A 40 -1.69 -10.24 -3.33
N GLY A 41 -1.91 -10.26 -2.01
CA GLY A 41 -3.18 -9.82 -1.41
C GLY A 41 -3.47 -8.33 -1.63
N LEU A 42 -2.48 -7.47 -1.45
CA LEU A 42 -2.60 -6.03 -1.70
C LEU A 42 -2.83 -5.73 -3.19
N GLY A 43 -2.19 -6.48 -4.09
CA GLY A 43 -2.39 -6.33 -5.53
C GLY A 43 -3.83 -6.61 -5.95
N VAL A 44 -4.42 -7.71 -5.45
CA VAL A 44 -5.84 -8.01 -5.69
C VAL A 44 -6.74 -6.93 -5.08
N PHE A 45 -6.46 -6.52 -3.85
CA PHE A 45 -7.28 -5.52 -3.16
C PHE A 45 -7.25 -4.13 -3.83
N GLU A 46 -6.10 -3.71 -4.37
CA GLU A 46 -6.00 -2.48 -5.16
C GLU A 46 -6.81 -2.54 -6.45
N GLU A 47 -6.80 -3.66 -7.16
CA GLU A 47 -7.61 -3.83 -8.39
C GLU A 47 -9.12 -3.67 -8.09
N PHE A 48 -9.58 -4.27 -6.99
CA PHE A 48 -10.95 -4.10 -6.51
C PHE A 48 -11.25 -2.66 -6.07
N ALA A 49 -10.29 -1.99 -5.42
CA ALA A 49 -10.46 -0.61 -4.99
C ALA A 49 -10.48 0.37 -6.17
N ASP A 50 -9.67 0.14 -7.20
CA ASP A 50 -9.65 0.93 -8.44
C ASP A 50 -10.98 0.81 -9.19
N TYR A 51 -11.56 -0.40 -9.21
CA TYR A 51 -12.88 -0.67 -9.78
C TYR A 51 -14.02 0.07 -9.05
N ILE A 52 -13.96 0.20 -7.73
CA ILE A 52 -15.03 0.82 -6.92
C ILE A 52 -14.91 2.35 -6.86
N LEU A 53 -13.70 2.90 -6.75
CA LEU A 53 -13.47 4.34 -6.49
C LEU A 53 -13.25 5.18 -7.75
N GLY A 54 -13.03 4.54 -8.91
CA GLY A 54 -12.78 5.21 -10.18
C GLY A 54 -11.32 5.70 -10.33
N THR A 55 -10.79 5.60 -11.55
CA THR A 55 -9.38 5.87 -11.91
C THR A 55 -8.90 7.28 -11.58
N GLU A 56 -9.82 8.25 -11.43
CA GLU A 56 -9.52 9.63 -11.04
C GLU A 56 -9.00 9.74 -9.59
N PHE A 57 -9.41 8.83 -8.70
CA PHE A 57 -9.02 8.83 -7.29
C PHE A 57 -7.91 7.83 -6.95
N ARG A 58 -7.21 7.29 -7.96
CA ARG A 58 -6.19 6.24 -7.80
C ARG A 58 -5.10 6.57 -6.78
N ILE A 59 -4.73 7.85 -6.61
CA ILE A 59 -3.76 8.29 -5.60
C ILE A 59 -4.41 8.42 -4.22
N GLY A 60 -5.64 8.93 -4.16
CA GLY A 60 -6.40 9.09 -2.92
C GLY A 60 -6.79 7.75 -2.29
N SER A 61 -7.16 6.77 -3.10
CA SER A 61 -7.51 5.42 -2.65
C SER A 61 -6.33 4.73 -1.99
N VAL A 62 -5.16 4.71 -2.63
CA VAL A 62 -3.93 4.10 -2.07
C VAL A 62 -3.52 4.75 -0.75
N PHE A 63 -3.65 6.08 -0.64
CA PHE A 63 -3.34 6.78 0.60
C PHE A 63 -4.32 6.44 1.73
N LEU A 64 -5.62 6.43 1.44
CA LEU A 64 -6.68 6.12 2.41
C LEU A 64 -6.59 4.67 2.90
N LEU A 65 -6.24 3.75 2.00
CA LEU A 65 -5.98 2.34 2.27
C LEU A 65 -4.80 2.15 3.23
N LEU A 66 -3.74 2.93 3.04
CA LEU A 66 -2.58 2.93 3.92
C LEU A 66 -2.96 3.42 5.34
N VAL A 67 -3.75 4.50 5.44
CA VAL A 67 -4.27 5.00 6.71
C VAL A 67 -5.12 3.94 7.42
N LEU A 68 -6.05 3.30 6.72
CA LEU A 68 -6.89 2.24 7.27
C LEU A 68 -6.06 1.06 7.79
N ILE A 69 -5.05 0.61 7.04
CA ILE A 69 -4.16 -0.47 7.46
C ILE A 69 -3.34 -0.08 8.70
N LEU A 70 -2.83 1.14 8.76
CA LEU A 70 -2.09 1.63 9.93
C LEU A 70 -2.97 1.67 11.18
N VAL A 71 -4.21 2.14 11.06
CA VAL A 71 -5.19 2.15 12.16
C VAL A 71 -5.51 0.72 12.60
N TYR A 72 -5.77 -0.19 11.66
CA TYR A 72 -6.02 -1.60 11.95
C TYR A 72 -4.83 -2.25 12.66
N ARG A 73 -3.61 -2.00 12.19
CA ARG A 73 -2.38 -2.52 12.81
C ARG A 73 -2.19 -1.97 14.21
N ARG A 74 -2.45 -0.67 14.44
CA ARG A 74 -2.44 -0.06 15.78
C ARG A 74 -3.42 -0.77 16.71
N PHE A 75 -4.63 -1.06 16.23
CA PHE A 75 -5.65 -1.74 17.03
C PHE A 75 -5.29 -3.20 17.36
N LYS A 76 -4.76 -3.95 16.37
CA LYS A 76 -4.26 -5.32 16.56
C LYS A 76 -3.11 -5.38 17.59
N LEU A 77 -2.21 -4.39 17.56
CA LEU A 77 -1.10 -4.29 18.50
C LEU A 77 -1.58 -3.86 19.90
N SER A 78 -2.59 -2.99 19.98
CA SER A 78 -3.22 -2.58 21.24
C SER A 78 -3.94 -3.74 21.92
N ARG A 79 -4.70 -4.55 21.18
CA ARG A 79 -5.41 -5.72 21.72
C ARG A 79 -4.47 -6.77 22.31
N LYS A 80 -3.25 -6.94 21.77
CA LYS A 80 -2.26 -7.88 22.34
C LYS A 80 -1.75 -7.50 23.73
N ARG A 81 -1.88 -6.23 24.15
CA ARG A 81 -1.50 -5.82 25.51
C ARG A 81 -2.59 -6.08 26.55
N GLU A 82 -3.83 -6.28 26.10
CA GLU A 82 -4.98 -6.49 26.99
C GLU A 82 -5.10 -7.94 27.48
N TYR A 83 -4.52 -8.91 26.76
CA TYR A 83 -4.46 -10.32 27.16
C TYR A 83 -3.40 -10.65 28.23
N LEU A 84 -2.67 -9.65 28.73
CA LEU A 84 -1.64 -9.79 29.78
C LEU A 84 -2.03 -9.08 31.09
N LYS A 85 -3.32 -8.79 31.28
CA LYS A 85 -3.91 -8.39 32.56
C LYS A 85 -4.94 -9.43 32.97
#